data_AF-A0A973FX91-F1
#
_entry.id   AF-A0A973FX91-F1
#
_cell.length_a   1.000
_cell.length_b   1.000
_cell.length_c   1.000
_cell.angle_alpha   90.00
_cell.angle_beta   90.00
_cell.angle_gamma   90.00
#
_symmetry.space_group_name_H-M   'P 1'
#
loop_
_entity.id
_entity.type
_entity.pdbx_description
1 polymer ?
#
loop_
_entity_poly.entity_id
_entity_poly.type
_entity_poly.pdbx_seq_one_letter_code
_entity_poly.pdbx_strand_id
1 'polypeptide(L)'
;MSEITLPCPFERDVLLSEKAYYGIGGRATAVAYPESVSDLAELLLWNIEKRYPLVLMGASTNTLFSDEEFPGIVISFEKLRKMFWISETDLFCEAGVENTRIAEELLLCRRSGGEWLFRLPGQIGATVRMNARCFGGEISMITAGIGAIHADGRLLWHLPAEVFLGYKQTSLMDSPEIVTGVLLRFPQTALSSEIEHEMRRYEREREEKHHFDFPSCGSTFKNNYEAGRSSGRIFDELGFRGQKEGGAEVSRYHANFIFNCGGATAADVLRLAGRMRTSAREIAGVKLDLEVQCVGRFDRGLLEECGVSYVGDPDDDAKGIAGLWLHPEKDGLEKSTVYPRKLVEGPISGYFGRNREYPPGVFSVVEQLVSLEDARREPQMPLLRWTTMAGEGGAFAVKPSESAEKGKFVDGLWQFSVSELFVGRGDRQGGYLEFEMTPDAHWVALRFSSPRERQEGFGKLSAEPWEKDVRRFCDNGLFGMEFTYALLEPFIAEGNVALQCCASSGRGEYGLLPLWPSRKEPADFHQPAAFFRARLS
;
A
#
# COMPACT_ATOMS: atom_id res chain seq x y z
N MET A 1 9.21 6.66 29.92
CA MET A 1 8.46 6.92 28.68
C MET A 1 7.01 6.57 28.95
N SER A 2 6.05 7.43 28.58
CA SER A 2 4.63 7.06 28.64
C SER A 2 4.39 5.80 27.82
N GLU A 3 3.55 4.92 28.32
CA GLU A 3 3.23 3.65 27.69
C GLU A 3 2.64 3.91 26.27
N ILE A 4 3.38 3.56 25.21
CA ILE A 4 2.96 3.82 23.81
C ILE A 4 1.75 2.95 23.46
N THR A 5 0.66 3.56 23.01
CA THR A 5 -0.55 2.84 22.58
C THR A 5 -0.90 3.24 21.17
N LEU A 6 -0.85 2.27 20.25
CA LEU A 6 -1.12 2.46 18.83
C LEU A 6 -2.60 2.17 18.51
N PRO A 7 -3.19 2.79 17.48
CA PRO A 7 -4.58 2.56 17.07
C PRO A 7 -4.78 1.28 16.25
N CYS A 8 -3.86 0.32 16.33
CA CYS A 8 -3.91 -0.98 15.66
C CYS A 8 -3.13 -2.02 16.50
N PRO A 9 -3.24 -3.33 16.21
CA PRO A 9 -2.46 -4.35 16.92
C PRO A 9 -0.96 -4.08 16.86
N PHE A 10 -0.26 -4.25 17.97
CA PHE A 10 1.17 -3.95 18.06
C PHE A 10 1.88 -4.74 19.16
N GLU A 11 3.20 -4.86 19.02
CA GLU A 11 4.12 -5.40 20.02
C GLU A 11 5.08 -4.29 20.45
N ARG A 12 5.47 -4.27 21.74
CA ARG A 12 6.48 -3.36 22.26
C ARG A 12 7.80 -4.09 22.46
N ASP A 13 8.89 -3.33 22.53
CA ASP A 13 10.20 -3.84 22.95
C ASP A 13 10.69 -5.00 22.06
N VAL A 14 10.50 -4.89 20.75
CA VAL A 14 10.71 -6.00 19.81
C VAL A 14 12.15 -6.05 19.34
N LEU A 15 12.80 -7.20 19.46
CA LEU A 15 14.13 -7.43 18.89
C LEU A 15 14.01 -7.68 17.37
N LEU A 16 14.54 -6.76 16.55
CA LEU A 16 14.37 -6.82 15.10
C LEU A 16 15.15 -7.96 14.45
N SER A 17 16.25 -8.42 15.04
CA SER A 17 16.99 -9.59 14.53
C SER A 17 16.16 -10.88 14.53
N GLU A 18 15.11 -10.99 15.36
CA GLU A 18 14.21 -12.17 15.38
C GLU A 18 13.14 -12.10 14.27
N LYS A 19 12.90 -10.93 13.70
CA LYS A 19 11.91 -10.70 12.63
C LYS A 19 12.55 -10.45 11.27
N ALA A 20 13.75 -9.88 11.24
CA ALA A 20 14.42 -9.50 10.03
C ALA A 20 15.00 -10.71 9.29
N TYR A 21 14.86 -10.74 7.97
CA TYR A 21 15.35 -11.85 7.13
C TYR A 21 16.86 -12.05 7.23
N TYR A 22 17.62 -10.99 7.50
CA TYR A 22 19.08 -11.05 7.68
C TYR A 22 19.48 -11.62 9.05
N GLY A 23 18.56 -11.70 10.01
CA GLY A 23 18.88 -12.08 11.39
C GLY A 23 19.73 -11.05 12.14
N ILE A 24 19.65 -9.78 11.74
CA ILE A 24 20.44 -8.66 12.29
C ILE A 24 19.48 -7.49 12.57
N GLY A 25 19.65 -6.85 13.73
CA GLY A 25 18.86 -5.70 14.14
C GLY A 25 18.70 -5.60 15.65
N GLY A 26 18.81 -4.38 16.16
CA GLY A 26 18.58 -3.99 17.54
C GLY A 26 17.09 -3.94 17.88
N ARG A 27 16.77 -3.28 18.99
CA ARG A 27 15.41 -3.29 19.54
C ARG A 27 14.58 -2.12 19.04
N ALA A 28 13.37 -2.37 18.54
CA ALA A 28 12.39 -1.33 18.23
C ALA A 28 11.48 -1.04 19.42
N THR A 29 11.12 0.23 19.61
CA THR A 29 10.15 0.65 20.64
C THR A 29 8.80 -0.05 20.43
N ALA A 30 8.30 -0.08 19.20
CA ALA A 30 7.11 -0.82 18.85
C ALA A 30 7.13 -1.32 17.39
N VAL A 31 6.46 -2.46 17.15
CA VAL A 31 6.09 -2.93 15.81
C VAL A 31 4.57 -2.94 15.70
N ALA A 32 4.05 -2.19 14.75
CA ALA A 32 2.62 -2.11 14.43
C ALA A 32 2.25 -3.14 13.35
N TYR A 33 1.08 -3.75 13.49
CA TYR A 33 0.54 -4.77 12.59
C TYR A 33 -0.86 -4.36 12.09
N PRO A 34 -0.96 -3.33 11.22
CA PRO A 34 -2.24 -2.99 10.60
C PRO A 34 -2.82 -4.21 9.87
N GLU A 35 -4.08 -4.54 10.14
CA GLU A 35 -4.77 -5.68 9.51
C GLU A 35 -5.66 -5.24 8.33
N SER A 36 -5.75 -3.93 8.11
CA SER A 36 -6.49 -3.31 7.03
C SER A 36 -5.87 -1.96 6.62
N VAL A 37 -6.25 -1.49 5.43
CA VAL A 37 -5.87 -0.15 4.95
C VAL A 37 -6.42 0.94 5.88
N SER A 38 -7.58 0.71 6.50
CA SER A 38 -8.14 1.60 7.52
C SER A 38 -7.28 1.68 8.77
N ASP A 39 -6.75 0.55 9.29
CA ASP A 39 -5.85 0.56 10.46
C ASP A 39 -4.55 1.31 10.16
N LEU A 40 -4.04 1.16 8.93
CA LEU A 40 -2.86 1.88 8.48
C LEU A 40 -3.14 3.40 8.42
N ALA A 41 -4.27 3.81 7.85
CA ALA A 41 -4.68 5.23 7.85
C ALA A 41 -4.81 5.79 9.26
N GLU A 42 -5.43 5.03 10.18
CA GLU A 42 -5.57 5.41 11.58
C GLU A 42 -4.21 5.64 12.24
N LEU A 43 -3.27 4.73 12.05
CA LEU A 43 -1.90 4.83 12.56
C LEU A 43 -1.17 6.05 12.01
N LEU A 44 -1.27 6.30 10.69
CA LEU A 44 -0.64 7.44 10.04
C LEU A 44 -1.19 8.75 10.59
N LEU A 45 -2.52 8.89 10.63
CA LEU A 45 -3.19 10.09 11.15
C LEU A 45 -2.85 10.36 12.62
N TRP A 46 -2.84 9.31 13.45
CA TRP A 46 -2.38 9.40 14.83
C TRP A 46 -0.93 9.87 14.91
N ASN A 47 -0.05 9.38 14.02
CA ASN A 47 1.35 9.75 14.03
C ASN A 47 1.62 11.19 13.57
N ILE A 48 0.70 11.83 12.84
CA ILE A 48 0.80 13.27 12.52
C ILE A 48 0.88 14.09 13.82
N GLU A 49 0.11 13.70 14.84
CA GLU A 49 0.10 14.37 16.13
C GLU A 49 1.24 13.92 17.03
N LYS A 50 1.56 12.61 17.04
CA LYS A 50 2.55 12.05 17.96
C LYS A 50 3.98 12.17 17.50
N ARG A 51 4.20 12.29 16.19
CA ARG A 51 5.50 12.55 15.57
C ARG A 51 6.57 11.52 15.96
N TYR A 52 6.22 10.23 16.00
CA TYR A 52 7.25 9.19 16.09
C TYR A 52 7.93 8.99 14.73
N PRO A 53 9.25 8.68 14.72
CA PRO A 53 9.91 8.24 13.50
C PRO A 53 9.34 6.90 13.06
N LEU A 54 9.07 6.78 11.75
CA LEU A 54 8.42 5.60 11.18
C LEU A 54 9.35 4.90 10.19
N VAL A 55 9.28 3.58 10.21
CA VAL A 55 9.95 2.67 9.28
C VAL A 55 8.94 1.68 8.73
N LEU A 56 9.07 1.32 7.46
CA LEU A 56 8.25 0.27 6.84
C LEU A 56 8.99 -1.06 6.84
N MET A 57 8.28 -2.14 7.15
CA MET A 57 8.81 -3.50 7.15
C MET A 57 7.90 -4.43 6.36
N GLY A 58 8.35 -4.81 5.15
CA GLY A 58 7.82 -5.97 4.44
C GLY A 58 8.38 -7.27 5.04
N ALA A 59 8.75 -8.23 4.20
CA ALA A 59 9.50 -9.41 4.66
C ALA A 59 10.98 -9.12 5.03
N SER A 60 11.43 -7.86 4.95
CA SER A 60 12.81 -7.41 5.26
C SER A 60 13.94 -8.13 4.49
N THR A 61 13.64 -8.71 3.33
CA THR A 61 14.59 -9.44 2.47
C THR A 61 15.59 -8.54 1.76
N ASN A 62 15.47 -7.21 1.91
CA ASN A 62 16.40 -6.19 1.42
C ASN A 62 16.72 -5.13 2.49
N THR A 63 16.59 -5.46 3.78
CA THR A 63 16.74 -4.50 4.88
C THR A 63 17.80 -4.96 5.87
N LEU A 64 18.77 -4.09 6.15
CA LEU A 64 19.73 -4.24 7.23
C LEU A 64 19.36 -3.26 8.36
N PHE A 65 18.79 -3.78 9.44
CA PHE A 65 18.53 -2.97 10.62
C PHE A 65 19.83 -2.74 11.40
N SER A 66 19.98 -1.54 11.97
CA SER A 66 21.08 -1.23 12.89
C SER A 66 21.06 -2.13 14.11
N ASP A 67 22.23 -2.40 14.68
CA ASP A 67 22.40 -3.09 15.97
C ASP A 67 21.88 -2.27 17.16
N GLU A 68 21.74 -0.94 16.99
CA GLU A 68 21.28 -0.01 18.02
C GLU A 68 19.75 -0.03 18.19
N GLU A 69 19.27 0.49 19.31
CA GLU A 69 17.84 0.65 19.55
C GLU A 69 17.22 1.65 18.56
N PHE A 70 16.03 1.33 18.05
CA PHE A 70 15.23 2.20 17.22
C PHE A 70 14.12 2.86 18.05
N PRO A 71 14.22 4.17 18.37
CA PRO A 71 13.25 4.89 19.20
C PRO A 71 11.99 5.30 18.41
N GLY A 72 11.49 4.42 17.55
CA GLY A 72 10.37 4.67 16.64
C GLY A 72 9.44 3.48 16.47
N ILE A 73 8.54 3.60 15.51
CA ILE A 73 7.54 2.57 15.19
C ILE A 73 7.90 1.92 13.85
N VAL A 74 7.99 0.60 13.86
CA VAL A 74 8.11 -0.20 12.63
C VAL A 74 6.72 -0.64 12.21
N ILE A 75 6.31 -0.32 10.98
CA ILE A 75 5.01 -0.72 10.42
C ILE A 75 5.21 -1.99 9.61
N SER A 76 4.70 -3.12 10.11
CA SER A 76 4.77 -4.42 9.46
C SER A 76 3.56 -4.69 8.57
N PHE A 77 3.81 -5.20 7.36
CA PHE A 77 2.76 -5.55 6.38
C PHE A 77 2.34 -7.02 6.45
N GLU A 78 2.85 -7.81 7.40
CA GLU A 78 2.59 -9.26 7.48
C GLU A 78 1.10 -9.66 7.63
N LYS A 79 0.25 -8.72 8.09
CA LYS A 79 -1.20 -8.96 8.26
C LYS A 79 -2.04 -8.49 7.06
N LEU A 80 -1.49 -7.66 6.16
CA LEU A 80 -2.14 -7.21 4.92
C LEU A 80 -1.87 -8.21 3.79
N ARG A 81 -2.59 -9.33 3.79
CA ARG A 81 -2.28 -10.51 2.95
C ARG A 81 -3.47 -11.08 2.17
N LYS A 82 -4.56 -10.32 1.98
CA LYS A 82 -5.68 -10.77 1.14
C LYS A 82 -5.22 -10.93 -0.30
N MET A 83 -5.70 -11.98 -0.95
CA MET A 83 -5.43 -12.30 -2.34
C MET A 83 -6.67 -12.96 -2.94
N PHE A 84 -7.17 -12.43 -4.06
CA PHE A 84 -8.34 -12.97 -4.75
C PHE A 84 -8.41 -12.47 -6.20
N TRP A 85 -8.96 -13.32 -7.07
CA TRP A 85 -9.21 -12.99 -8.47
C TRP A 85 -10.39 -12.04 -8.60
N ILE A 86 -10.23 -10.90 -9.27
CA ILE A 86 -11.37 -10.00 -9.58
C ILE A 86 -11.98 -10.32 -10.95
N SER A 87 -11.23 -11.01 -11.82
CA SER A 87 -11.68 -11.44 -13.14
C SER A 87 -11.05 -12.80 -13.50
N GLU A 88 -11.12 -13.19 -14.78
CA GLU A 88 -10.38 -14.34 -15.28
C GLU A 88 -8.86 -14.11 -15.25
N THR A 89 -8.42 -12.89 -15.52
CA THR A 89 -7.01 -12.58 -15.75
C THR A 89 -6.39 -11.73 -14.66
N ASP A 90 -7.19 -11.09 -13.81
CA ASP A 90 -6.71 -10.09 -12.88
C ASP A 90 -6.80 -10.58 -11.42
N LEU A 91 -5.65 -10.61 -10.75
CA LEU A 91 -5.44 -11.04 -9.38
C LEU A 91 -5.14 -9.82 -8.51
N PHE A 92 -5.97 -9.57 -7.50
CA PHE A 92 -5.69 -8.55 -6.49
C PHE A 92 -4.87 -9.16 -5.34
N CYS A 93 -3.83 -8.45 -4.91
CA CYS A 93 -2.98 -8.81 -3.79
C CYS A 93 -2.78 -7.61 -2.86
N GLU A 94 -3.02 -7.76 -1.56
CA GLU A 94 -2.55 -6.79 -0.57
C GLU A 94 -1.01 -6.80 -0.47
N ALA A 95 -0.44 -5.69 -0.02
CA ALA A 95 1.01 -5.44 -0.06
C ALA A 95 1.88 -6.48 0.67
N GLY A 96 1.33 -7.18 1.65
CA GLY A 96 2.00 -8.22 2.44
C GLY A 96 1.92 -9.64 1.85
N VAL A 97 1.26 -9.84 0.70
CA VAL A 97 1.26 -11.14 0.02
C VAL A 97 2.68 -11.47 -0.46
N GLU A 98 3.16 -12.67 -0.10
CA GLU A 98 4.48 -13.16 -0.51
C GLU A 98 4.52 -13.48 -2.00
N ASN A 99 5.63 -13.16 -2.68
CA ASN A 99 5.79 -13.43 -4.11
C ASN A 99 5.61 -14.93 -4.45
N THR A 100 6.12 -15.83 -3.59
CA THR A 100 5.96 -17.28 -3.76
C THR A 100 4.49 -17.69 -3.77
N ARG A 101 3.66 -17.13 -2.89
CA ARG A 101 2.22 -17.45 -2.84
C ARG A 101 1.49 -17.03 -4.11
N ILE A 102 1.91 -15.93 -4.73
CA ILE A 102 1.37 -15.49 -6.02
C ILE A 102 1.70 -16.55 -7.08
N ALA A 103 2.95 -17.00 -7.17
CA ALA A 103 3.33 -18.05 -8.13
C ALA A 103 2.57 -19.38 -7.91
N GLU A 104 2.37 -19.77 -6.66
CA GLU A 104 1.59 -20.96 -6.30
C GLU A 104 0.10 -20.82 -6.70
N GLU A 105 -0.50 -19.65 -6.48
CA GLU A 105 -1.87 -19.35 -6.91
C GLU A 105 -2.02 -19.44 -8.43
N LEU A 106 -1.03 -18.94 -9.18
CA LEU A 106 -1.01 -19.03 -10.64
C LEU A 106 -0.92 -20.48 -11.13
N LEU A 107 -0.10 -21.31 -10.48
CA LEU A 107 -0.02 -22.75 -10.76
C LEU A 107 -1.36 -23.47 -10.53
N LEU A 108 -2.03 -23.18 -9.42
CA LEU A 108 -3.35 -23.73 -9.08
C LEU A 108 -4.40 -23.33 -10.12
N CYS A 109 -4.37 -22.08 -10.56
CA CYS A 109 -5.33 -21.50 -11.50
C CYS A 109 -4.93 -21.67 -12.98
N ARG A 110 -3.82 -22.36 -13.28
CA ARG A 110 -3.29 -22.57 -14.65
C ARG A 110 -3.06 -21.26 -15.41
N ARG A 111 -2.56 -20.24 -14.71
CA ARG A 111 -2.17 -18.94 -15.27
C ARG A 111 -0.65 -18.86 -15.35
N SER A 112 -0.14 -18.35 -16.47
CA SER A 112 1.31 -18.25 -16.75
C SER A 112 1.77 -16.79 -16.78
N GLY A 113 3.08 -16.56 -16.67
CA GLY A 113 3.72 -15.25 -16.72
C GLY A 113 4.26 -14.74 -15.37
N GLY A 114 4.00 -15.46 -14.28
CA GLY A 114 4.44 -15.12 -12.92
C GLY A 114 5.35 -16.16 -12.27
N GLU A 115 5.81 -17.17 -13.00
CA GLU A 115 6.62 -18.29 -12.51
C GLU A 115 7.92 -17.81 -11.83
N TRP A 116 8.49 -16.71 -12.33
CA TRP A 116 9.71 -16.09 -11.81
C TRP A 116 9.57 -15.51 -10.39
N LEU A 117 8.34 -15.29 -9.91
CA LEU A 117 8.06 -14.88 -8.53
C LEU A 117 8.27 -16.01 -7.54
N PHE A 118 8.27 -17.27 -7.99
CA PHE A 118 8.50 -18.42 -7.13
C PHE A 118 9.90 -18.35 -6.51
N ARG A 119 9.97 -18.44 -5.18
CA ARG A 119 11.21 -18.33 -4.40
C ARG A 119 11.94 -16.98 -4.59
N LEU A 120 11.25 -15.92 -5.03
CA LEU A 120 11.72 -14.55 -4.89
C LEU A 120 11.38 -14.04 -3.48
N PRO A 121 12.34 -13.92 -2.55
CA PRO A 121 12.04 -13.53 -1.18
C PRO A 121 11.50 -12.10 -1.13
N GLY A 122 10.35 -11.91 -0.49
CA GLY A 122 9.74 -10.60 -0.37
C GLY A 122 8.21 -10.64 -0.42
N GLN A 123 7.63 -9.46 -0.19
CA GLN A 123 6.19 -9.23 -0.30
C GLN A 123 5.92 -8.25 -1.44
N ILE A 124 4.76 -8.39 -2.07
CA ILE A 124 4.42 -7.74 -3.33
C ILE A 124 4.49 -6.21 -3.27
N GLY A 125 4.19 -5.60 -2.12
CA GLY A 125 4.29 -4.15 -1.94
C GLY A 125 5.73 -3.65 -2.10
N ALA A 126 6.70 -4.35 -1.51
CA ALA A 126 8.11 -4.04 -1.67
C ALA A 126 8.62 -4.40 -3.07
N THR A 127 8.12 -5.50 -3.65
CA THR A 127 8.40 -5.90 -5.03
C THR A 127 8.02 -4.77 -6.00
N VAL A 128 6.83 -4.18 -5.86
CA VAL A 128 6.38 -3.03 -6.65
C VAL A 128 7.23 -1.79 -6.37
N ARG A 129 7.43 -1.42 -5.09
CA ARG A 129 8.24 -0.24 -4.71
C ARG A 129 9.62 -0.28 -5.36
N MET A 130 10.24 -1.46 -5.43
CA MET A 130 11.59 -1.66 -5.96
C MET A 130 11.66 -1.90 -7.48
N ASN A 131 10.51 -1.96 -8.17
CA ASN A 131 10.41 -2.51 -9.53
C ASN A 131 11.23 -3.82 -9.67
N ALA A 132 10.98 -4.77 -8.76
CA ALA A 132 11.81 -5.95 -8.62
C ALA A 132 11.71 -6.88 -9.84
N ARG A 133 12.81 -7.59 -10.09
CA ARG A 133 13.01 -8.42 -11.28
C ARG A 133 13.94 -9.59 -11.00
N CYS A 134 13.67 -10.72 -11.64
CA CYS A 134 14.62 -11.82 -11.76
C CYS A 134 14.24 -12.73 -12.93
N PHE A 135 15.23 -13.46 -13.45
CA PHE A 135 15.05 -14.44 -14.52
C PHE A 135 14.31 -13.94 -15.77
N GLY A 136 14.49 -12.67 -16.12
CA GLY A 136 13.83 -12.04 -17.27
C GLY A 136 12.44 -11.46 -16.98
N GLY A 137 11.81 -11.84 -15.86
CA GLY A 137 10.58 -11.21 -15.39
C GLY A 137 10.84 -9.91 -14.61
N GLU A 138 9.90 -8.98 -14.67
CA GLU A 138 9.87 -7.73 -13.92
C GLU A 138 8.43 -7.41 -13.52
N ILE A 139 8.23 -6.89 -12.31
CA ILE A 139 6.90 -6.66 -11.75
C ILE A 139 6.06 -5.67 -12.59
N SER A 140 6.72 -4.70 -13.23
CA SER A 140 6.10 -3.74 -14.15
C SER A 140 5.36 -4.41 -15.32
N MET A 141 5.82 -5.59 -15.77
CA MET A 141 5.23 -6.30 -16.92
C MET A 141 3.88 -6.94 -16.62
N ILE A 142 3.61 -7.22 -15.33
CA ILE A 142 2.42 -7.93 -14.88
C ILE A 142 1.53 -7.06 -14.00
N THR A 143 1.92 -5.82 -13.68
CA THR A 143 1.11 -4.91 -12.86
C THR A 143 0.10 -4.17 -13.73
N ALA A 144 -1.17 -4.17 -13.31
CA ALA A 144 -2.27 -3.45 -13.96
C ALA A 144 -2.76 -2.24 -13.14
N GLY A 145 -2.43 -2.17 -11.85
CA GLY A 145 -2.71 -1.00 -11.00
C GLY A 145 -2.14 -1.14 -9.60
N ILE A 146 -1.92 -0.01 -8.94
CA ILE A 146 -1.27 0.09 -7.64
C ILE A 146 -2.15 0.92 -6.71
N GLY A 147 -2.61 0.32 -5.61
CA GLY A 147 -3.19 1.06 -4.49
C GLY A 147 -2.09 1.51 -3.53
N ALA A 148 -2.12 2.78 -3.15
CA ALA A 148 -1.16 3.36 -2.23
C ALA A 148 -1.83 4.28 -1.21
N ILE A 149 -1.31 4.35 0.01
CA ILE A 149 -1.72 5.32 1.01
C ILE A 149 -0.61 6.35 1.21
N HIS A 150 -0.96 7.63 1.15
CA HIS A 150 -0.04 8.73 1.43
C HIS A 150 0.10 8.92 2.95
N ALA A 151 1.22 9.49 3.41
CA ALA A 151 1.50 9.74 4.83
C ALA A 151 0.47 10.59 5.59
N ASP A 152 -0.38 11.32 4.87
CA ASP A 152 -1.52 12.09 5.43
C ASP A 152 -2.83 11.28 5.49
N GLY A 153 -2.78 9.98 5.21
CA GLY A 153 -3.92 9.07 5.27
C GLY A 153 -4.79 9.04 4.01
N ARG A 154 -4.41 9.68 2.90
CA ARG A 154 -5.18 9.56 1.65
C ARG A 154 -4.94 8.22 0.95
N LEU A 155 -6.01 7.57 0.50
CA LEU A 155 -5.93 6.36 -0.32
C LEU A 155 -5.99 6.74 -1.80
N LEU A 156 -4.96 6.35 -2.55
CA LEU A 156 -4.73 6.71 -3.94
C LEU A 156 -4.62 5.45 -4.80
N TRP A 157 -4.90 5.61 -6.09
CA TRP A 157 -4.72 4.58 -7.08
C TRP A 157 -3.87 5.10 -8.23
N HIS A 158 -2.88 4.31 -8.63
CA HIS A 158 -1.97 4.65 -9.72
C HIS A 158 -2.01 3.59 -10.81
N LEU A 159 -1.89 4.07 -12.04
CA LEU A 159 -1.61 3.24 -13.20
C LEU A 159 -0.12 2.88 -13.24
N PRO A 160 0.25 1.73 -13.83
CA PRO A 160 1.65 1.29 -13.92
C PRO A 160 2.58 2.35 -14.53
N ALA A 161 2.12 3.07 -15.57
CA ALA A 161 2.90 4.09 -16.26
C ALA A 161 3.22 5.32 -15.39
N GLU A 162 2.47 5.56 -14.32
CA GLU A 162 2.71 6.65 -13.35
C GLU A 162 3.75 6.24 -12.29
N VAL A 163 3.94 4.92 -12.11
CA VAL A 163 4.78 4.36 -11.06
C VAL A 163 6.14 3.91 -11.58
N PHE A 164 6.18 3.13 -12.66
CA PHE A 164 7.41 2.49 -13.13
C PHE A 164 8.15 3.40 -14.11
N LEU A 165 9.24 4.01 -13.64
CA LEU A 165 10.00 5.02 -14.41
C LEU A 165 11.26 4.46 -15.10
N GLY A 166 11.70 3.25 -14.70
CA GLY A 166 12.87 2.61 -15.28
C GLY A 166 13.43 1.45 -14.46
N TYR A 167 14.70 1.13 -14.72
CA TYR A 167 15.41 0.04 -14.04
C TYR A 167 15.53 0.29 -12.53
N LYS A 168 14.83 -0.52 -11.72
CA LYS A 168 14.80 -0.37 -10.25
C LYS A 168 14.50 1.08 -9.82
N GLN A 169 13.63 1.76 -10.56
CA GLN A 169 13.25 3.14 -10.32
C GLN A 169 11.73 3.26 -10.39
N THR A 170 11.13 3.73 -9.30
CA THR A 170 9.71 4.04 -9.23
C THR A 170 9.49 5.42 -8.63
N SER A 171 8.38 6.09 -8.97
CA SER A 171 7.97 7.34 -8.33
C SER A 171 7.71 7.17 -6.83
N LEU A 172 7.42 5.94 -6.38
CA LEU A 172 7.16 5.59 -4.99
C LEU A 172 8.42 5.65 -4.10
N MET A 173 9.62 5.49 -4.67
CA MET A 173 10.87 5.50 -3.89
C MET A 173 11.11 6.85 -3.22
N ASP A 174 10.77 7.93 -3.91
CA ASP A 174 10.94 9.32 -3.46
C ASP A 174 9.63 9.94 -2.93
N SER A 175 8.56 9.14 -2.86
CA SER A 175 7.25 9.57 -2.37
C SER A 175 6.99 9.05 -0.94
N PRO A 176 6.30 9.83 -0.08
CA PRO A 176 5.83 9.37 1.22
C PRO A 176 4.57 8.50 1.09
N GLU A 177 4.48 7.72 0.02
CA GLU A 177 3.40 6.78 -0.24
C GLU A 177 3.81 5.35 0.07
N ILE A 178 2.87 4.60 0.61
CA ILE A 178 3.00 3.20 0.99
C ILE A 178 2.10 2.38 0.06
N VAL A 179 2.64 1.40 -0.64
CA VAL A 179 1.83 0.44 -1.40
C VAL A 179 0.95 -0.36 -0.44
N THR A 180 -0.35 -0.41 -0.68
CA THR A 180 -1.34 -1.16 0.13
C THR A 180 -1.92 -2.35 -0.60
N GLY A 181 -2.01 -2.27 -1.94
CA GLY A 181 -2.50 -3.36 -2.77
C GLY A 181 -2.05 -3.22 -4.22
N VAL A 182 -2.07 -4.33 -4.95
CA VAL A 182 -1.58 -4.43 -6.32
C VAL A 182 -2.56 -5.27 -7.13
N LEU A 183 -2.93 -4.79 -8.31
CA LEU A 183 -3.65 -5.57 -9.29
C LEU A 183 -2.66 -6.13 -10.30
N LEU A 184 -2.58 -7.45 -10.41
CA LEU A 184 -1.70 -8.16 -11.35
C LEU A 184 -2.53 -8.80 -12.46
N ARG A 185 -2.01 -8.81 -13.70
CA ARG A 185 -2.71 -9.31 -14.89
C ARG A 185 -1.95 -10.45 -15.56
N PHE A 186 -2.62 -11.59 -15.69
CA PHE A 186 -2.14 -12.85 -16.26
C PHE A 186 -3.12 -13.37 -17.32
N PRO A 187 -3.01 -12.90 -18.59
CA PRO A 187 -3.92 -13.30 -19.65
C PRO A 187 -3.59 -14.69 -20.23
N GLN A 188 -2.40 -15.20 -19.97
CA GLN A 188 -1.91 -16.46 -20.55
C GLN A 188 -2.26 -17.65 -19.66
N THR A 189 -2.58 -18.78 -20.30
CA THR A 189 -2.77 -20.08 -19.64
C THR A 189 -1.73 -21.08 -20.10
N ALA A 190 -1.35 -21.99 -19.22
CA ALA A 190 -0.45 -23.10 -19.53
C ALA A 190 -0.86 -24.35 -18.74
N LEU A 191 -0.33 -25.51 -19.11
CA LEU A 191 -0.51 -26.73 -18.31
C LEU A 191 0.19 -26.56 -16.96
N SER A 192 -0.41 -27.06 -15.88
CA SER A 192 0.22 -26.99 -14.54
C SER A 192 1.63 -27.59 -14.53
N SER A 193 1.89 -28.64 -15.33
CA SER A 193 3.22 -29.25 -15.46
C SER A 193 4.26 -28.32 -16.10
N GLU A 194 3.86 -27.43 -17.00
CA GLU A 194 4.75 -26.46 -17.65
C GLU A 194 5.12 -25.33 -16.68
N ILE A 195 4.10 -24.80 -15.97
CA ILE A 195 4.28 -23.78 -14.92
C ILE A 195 5.18 -24.32 -13.81
N GLU A 196 4.90 -25.53 -13.32
CA GLU A 196 5.70 -26.19 -12.28
C GLU A 196 7.14 -26.46 -12.77
N HIS A 197 7.32 -26.83 -14.03
CA HIS A 197 8.65 -27.04 -14.61
C HIS A 197 9.50 -25.76 -14.53
N GLU A 198 8.94 -24.61 -14.92
CA GLU A 198 9.63 -23.32 -14.86
C GLU A 198 9.88 -22.86 -13.42
N MET A 199 8.90 -22.99 -12.52
CA MET A 199 9.09 -22.71 -11.10
C MET A 199 10.24 -23.51 -10.50
N ARG A 200 10.27 -24.83 -10.75
CA ARG A 200 11.36 -25.71 -10.27
C ARG A 200 12.69 -25.40 -10.95
N ARG A 201 12.70 -24.92 -12.19
CA ARG A 201 13.93 -24.47 -12.87
C ARG A 201 14.53 -23.26 -12.15
N TYR A 202 13.71 -22.27 -11.78
CA TYR A 202 14.16 -21.11 -11.02
C TYR A 202 14.64 -21.45 -9.62
N GLU A 203 13.94 -22.35 -8.94
CA GLU A 203 14.37 -22.84 -7.62
C GLU A 203 15.75 -23.50 -7.69
N ARG A 204 15.96 -24.45 -8.63
CA ARG A 204 17.26 -25.10 -8.82
C ARG A 204 18.37 -24.10 -9.09
N GLU A 205 18.13 -23.09 -9.94
CA GLU A 205 19.14 -22.07 -10.22
C GLU A 205 19.52 -21.25 -8.97
N ARG A 206 18.58 -21.01 -8.04
CA ARG A 206 18.88 -20.34 -6.76
C ARG A 206 19.66 -21.23 -5.80
N GLU A 207 19.33 -22.53 -5.77
CA GLU A 207 20.01 -23.53 -4.96
C GLU A 207 21.45 -23.76 -5.44
N GLU A 208 21.67 -23.89 -6.74
CA GLU A 208 23.01 -24.00 -7.35
C GLU A 208 23.89 -22.77 -7.07
N LYS A 209 23.26 -21.61 -6.88
CA LYS A 209 23.93 -20.35 -6.49
C LYS A 209 24.03 -20.15 -4.98
N HIS A 210 23.55 -21.12 -4.18
CA HIS A 210 23.61 -21.09 -2.72
C HIS A 210 22.97 -19.84 -2.11
N HIS A 211 21.90 -19.30 -2.73
CA HIS A 211 21.26 -18.06 -2.29
C HIS A 211 20.61 -18.16 -0.89
N PHE A 212 20.39 -19.37 -0.39
CA PHE A 212 19.60 -19.65 0.82
C PHE A 212 20.39 -20.39 1.91
N ASP A 213 21.70 -20.58 1.74
CA ASP A 213 22.53 -21.32 2.71
C ASP A 213 22.61 -20.60 4.06
N PHE A 214 22.60 -19.27 4.04
CA PHE A 214 22.65 -18.41 5.22
C PHE A 214 21.75 -17.17 5.04
N PRO A 215 21.29 -16.55 6.15
CA PRO A 215 20.56 -15.29 6.08
C PRO A 215 21.34 -14.21 5.31
N SER A 216 20.66 -13.55 4.36
CA SER A 216 21.21 -12.42 3.60
C SER A 216 20.12 -11.55 2.99
N CYS A 217 20.44 -10.30 2.65
CA CYS A 217 19.57 -9.42 1.89
C CYS A 217 19.73 -9.53 0.36
N GLY A 218 20.16 -10.69 -0.14
CA GLY A 218 20.40 -10.88 -1.56
C GLY A 218 21.65 -10.18 -2.07
N SER A 219 21.55 -9.57 -3.26
CA SER A 219 22.65 -8.80 -3.84
C SER A 219 22.92 -7.53 -3.03
N THR A 220 24.16 -7.37 -2.60
CA THR A 220 24.62 -6.27 -1.75
C THR A 220 24.71 -4.95 -2.53
N PHE A 221 25.19 -5.02 -3.77
CA PHE A 221 25.33 -3.87 -4.68
C PHE A 221 24.50 -4.03 -5.94
N LYS A 222 23.98 -2.89 -6.44
CA LYS A 222 23.37 -2.80 -7.76
C LYS A 222 24.41 -3.10 -8.84
N ASN A 223 23.97 -3.60 -10.00
CA ASN A 223 24.84 -3.67 -11.18
C ASN A 223 25.02 -2.29 -11.79
N ASN A 224 26.26 -1.94 -12.13
CA ASN A 224 26.56 -0.81 -13.00
C ASN A 224 26.72 -1.33 -14.44
N TYR A 225 25.69 -1.19 -15.26
CA TYR A 225 25.70 -1.72 -16.63
C TYR A 225 26.72 -1.04 -17.56
N GLU A 226 27.13 0.20 -17.26
CA GLU A 226 28.20 0.89 -18.01
C GLU A 226 29.55 0.19 -17.85
N ALA A 227 29.75 -0.52 -16.74
CA ALA A 227 30.97 -1.29 -16.50
C ALA A 227 31.11 -2.54 -17.38
N GLY A 228 30.05 -2.97 -18.08
CA GLY A 228 30.06 -4.14 -18.96
C GLY A 228 30.23 -5.50 -18.27
N ARG A 229 30.24 -5.53 -16.93
CA ARG A 229 30.33 -6.73 -16.08
C ARG A 229 29.45 -6.58 -14.84
N SER A 230 28.95 -7.69 -14.30
CA SER A 230 28.14 -7.67 -13.08
C SER A 230 28.97 -7.37 -11.84
N SER A 231 28.33 -6.82 -10.80
CA SER A 231 28.99 -6.52 -9.51
C SER A 231 29.58 -7.77 -8.86
N GLY A 232 28.88 -8.92 -8.97
CA GLY A 232 29.42 -10.20 -8.52
C GLY A 232 30.73 -10.59 -9.20
N ARG A 233 30.83 -10.40 -10.52
CA ARG A 233 32.06 -10.68 -11.26
C ARG A 233 33.19 -9.72 -10.87
N ILE A 234 32.87 -8.44 -10.65
CA ILE A 234 33.85 -7.46 -10.17
C ILE A 234 34.44 -7.91 -8.83
N PHE A 235 33.61 -8.31 -7.87
CA PHE A 235 34.08 -8.73 -6.55
C PHE A 235 34.78 -10.09 -6.56
N ASP A 236 34.43 -10.98 -7.48
CA ASP A 236 35.17 -12.22 -7.72
C ASP A 236 36.60 -11.92 -8.19
N GLU A 237 36.75 -11.05 -9.19
CA GLU A 237 38.05 -10.65 -9.74
C GLU A 237 38.90 -9.89 -8.73
N LEU A 238 38.26 -9.17 -7.79
CA LEU A 238 38.92 -8.50 -6.67
C LEU A 238 39.22 -9.44 -5.47
N GLY A 239 38.85 -10.72 -5.54
CA GLY A 239 39.19 -11.71 -4.52
C GLY A 239 38.39 -11.59 -3.21
N PHE A 240 37.13 -11.13 -3.28
CA PHE A 240 36.29 -10.97 -2.08
C PHE A 240 35.62 -12.25 -1.59
N ARG A 241 35.52 -13.31 -2.40
CA ARG A 241 34.90 -14.59 -1.99
C ARG A 241 35.48 -15.10 -0.66
N GLY A 242 34.62 -15.37 0.31
CA GLY A 242 35.00 -15.89 1.61
C GLY A 242 35.71 -14.90 2.54
N GLN A 243 35.86 -13.63 2.15
CA GLN A 243 36.34 -12.60 3.07
C GLN A 243 35.32 -12.38 4.19
N LYS A 244 35.83 -12.13 5.40
CA LYS A 244 35.03 -12.02 6.61
C LYS A 244 35.22 -10.68 7.30
N GLU A 245 34.20 -10.29 8.05
CA GLU A 245 34.22 -9.25 9.07
C GLU A 245 33.30 -9.71 10.20
N GLY A 246 33.80 -9.88 11.42
CA GLY A 246 33.01 -10.47 12.51
C GLY A 246 32.29 -11.77 12.08
N GLY A 247 30.96 -11.79 12.22
CA GLY A 247 30.10 -12.89 11.75
C GLY A 247 29.66 -12.81 10.28
N ALA A 248 29.97 -11.73 9.57
CA ALA A 248 29.62 -11.53 8.17
C ALA A 248 30.68 -12.16 7.23
N GLU A 249 30.25 -12.83 6.17
CA GLU A 249 31.14 -13.43 5.16
C GLU A 249 30.61 -13.19 3.74
N VAL A 250 31.47 -12.78 2.81
CA VAL A 250 31.13 -12.76 1.39
C VAL A 250 30.96 -14.19 0.89
N SER A 251 29.84 -14.49 0.24
CA SER A 251 29.56 -15.81 -0.33
C SER A 251 30.70 -16.33 -1.20
N ARG A 252 31.02 -17.62 -1.02
CA ARG A 252 32.03 -18.33 -1.84
C ARG A 252 31.52 -18.68 -3.24
N TYR A 253 30.21 -18.61 -3.43
CA TYR A 253 29.53 -18.96 -4.68
C TYR A 253 29.14 -17.72 -5.49
N HIS A 254 28.81 -16.62 -4.81
CA HIS A 254 28.42 -15.37 -5.45
C HIS A 254 28.95 -14.15 -4.67
N ALA A 255 30.06 -13.54 -5.10
CA ALA A 255 30.71 -12.45 -4.34
C ALA A 255 29.95 -11.11 -4.25
N ASN A 256 28.68 -11.07 -4.65
CA ASN A 256 27.79 -9.92 -4.39
C ASN A 256 26.84 -10.20 -3.22
N PHE A 257 26.96 -11.35 -2.53
CA PHE A 257 26.15 -11.69 -1.38
C PHE A 257 27.03 -11.65 -0.13
N ILE A 258 26.58 -10.96 0.90
CA ILE A 258 27.16 -11.01 2.24
C ILE A 258 26.22 -11.83 3.10
N PHE A 259 26.70 -12.94 3.64
CA PHE A 259 25.96 -13.81 4.54
C PHE A 259 26.18 -13.42 6.00
N ASN A 260 25.12 -13.57 6.79
CA ASN A 260 25.26 -13.70 8.24
C ASN A 260 25.53 -15.18 8.55
N CYS A 261 26.79 -15.53 8.78
CA CYS A 261 27.21 -16.91 9.10
C CYS A 261 27.02 -17.26 10.59
N GLY A 262 26.27 -16.43 11.32
CA GLY A 262 26.05 -16.53 12.76
C GLY A 262 26.72 -15.40 13.52
N GLY A 263 25.93 -14.63 14.27
CA GLY A 263 26.43 -13.54 15.13
C GLY A 263 26.97 -12.32 14.40
N ALA A 264 26.67 -12.15 13.10
CA ALA A 264 27.04 -10.93 12.38
C ALA A 264 26.29 -9.72 12.94
N THR A 265 26.99 -8.60 13.06
CA THR A 265 26.38 -7.30 13.37
C THR A 265 26.14 -6.50 12.09
N ALA A 266 25.27 -5.50 12.13
CA ALA A 266 25.06 -4.59 11.01
C ALA A 266 26.34 -3.81 10.69
N ALA A 267 27.10 -3.44 11.72
CA ALA A 267 28.42 -2.83 11.55
C ALA A 267 29.41 -3.74 10.80
N ASP A 268 29.40 -5.05 11.05
CA ASP A 268 30.25 -6.00 10.32
C ASP A 268 29.91 -6.03 8.83
N VAL A 269 28.62 -6.12 8.52
CA VAL A 269 28.13 -6.11 7.13
C VAL A 269 28.54 -4.81 6.42
N LEU A 270 28.36 -3.65 7.07
CA LEU A 270 28.72 -2.36 6.47
C LEU A 270 30.22 -2.16 6.33
N ARG A 271 31.06 -2.57 7.28
CA ARG A 271 32.52 -2.52 7.12
C ARG A 271 32.98 -3.37 5.94
N LEU A 272 32.43 -4.58 5.80
CA LEU A 272 32.74 -5.46 4.68
C LEU A 272 32.27 -4.85 3.34
N ALA A 273 31.06 -4.31 3.30
CA ALA A 273 30.53 -3.61 2.12
C ALA A 273 31.34 -2.35 1.78
N GLY A 274 31.75 -1.55 2.76
CA GLY A 274 32.58 -0.36 2.57
C GLY A 274 33.94 -0.69 1.94
N ARG A 275 34.60 -1.77 2.39
CA ARG A 275 35.82 -2.29 1.75
C ARG A 275 35.58 -2.73 0.31
N MET A 276 34.50 -3.49 0.07
CA MET A 276 34.10 -3.92 -1.26
C MET A 276 33.91 -2.71 -2.20
N ARG A 277 33.09 -1.74 -1.78
CA ARG A 277 32.81 -0.51 -2.55
C ARG A 277 34.08 0.29 -2.84
N THR A 278 34.97 0.42 -1.86
CA THR A 278 36.26 1.13 -2.01
C THR A 278 37.16 0.42 -3.01
N SER A 279 37.31 -0.90 -2.92
CA SER A 279 38.11 -1.68 -3.89
C SER A 279 37.52 -1.66 -5.29
N ALA A 280 36.19 -1.70 -5.44
CA ALA A 280 35.53 -1.56 -6.75
C ALA A 280 35.86 -0.21 -7.40
N ARG A 281 35.85 0.88 -6.61
CA ARG A 281 36.20 2.21 -7.09
C ARG A 281 37.69 2.33 -7.44
N GLU A 282 38.57 1.93 -6.53
CA GLU A 282 40.01 2.24 -6.62
C GLU A 282 40.79 1.28 -7.50
N ILE A 283 40.43 -0.01 -7.50
CA ILE A 283 41.15 -1.04 -8.26
C ILE A 283 40.43 -1.32 -9.58
N ALA A 284 39.10 -1.45 -9.54
CA ALA A 284 38.31 -1.78 -10.72
C ALA A 284 37.82 -0.56 -11.52
N GLY A 285 37.93 0.66 -10.97
CA GLY A 285 37.48 1.89 -11.63
C GLY A 285 35.96 1.98 -11.77
N VAL A 286 35.19 1.20 -11.00
CA VAL A 286 33.72 1.13 -11.11
C VAL A 286 33.08 1.69 -9.85
N LYS A 287 32.17 2.66 -10.03
CA LYS A 287 31.29 3.12 -8.96
C LYS A 287 30.11 2.17 -8.84
N LEU A 288 29.92 1.61 -7.65
CA LEU A 288 28.80 0.75 -7.29
C LEU A 288 28.01 1.37 -6.13
N ASP A 289 26.68 1.28 -6.24
CA ASP A 289 25.75 1.77 -5.22
C ASP A 289 25.20 0.58 -4.42
N LEU A 290 25.11 0.77 -3.10
CA LEU A 290 24.53 -0.23 -2.21
C LEU A 290 23.05 -0.46 -2.57
N GLU A 291 22.64 -1.71 -2.63
CA GLU A 291 21.25 -2.09 -2.89
C GLU A 291 20.47 -2.35 -1.59
N VAL A 292 21.15 -2.92 -0.59
CA VAL A 292 20.62 -3.18 0.75
C VAL A 292 20.20 -1.87 1.41
N GLN A 293 18.98 -1.85 1.95
CA GLN A 293 18.43 -0.68 2.64
C GLN A 293 18.82 -0.72 4.11
N CYS A 294 19.65 0.24 4.53
CA CYS A 294 20.04 0.38 5.94
C CYS A 294 18.97 1.15 6.69
N VAL A 295 18.58 0.66 7.87
CA VAL A 295 17.49 1.25 8.67
C VAL A 295 17.90 1.36 10.13
N GLY A 296 17.78 2.55 10.70
CA GLY A 296 18.12 2.84 12.10
C GLY A 296 19.37 3.70 12.25
N ARG A 297 19.90 3.77 13.47
CA ARG A 297 21.02 4.64 13.87
C ARG A 297 22.36 3.92 13.67
N PHE A 298 23.26 4.45 12.86
CA PHE A 298 24.57 3.87 12.57
C PHE A 298 25.70 4.87 12.81
N ASP A 299 26.94 4.37 12.83
CA ASP A 299 28.12 5.22 12.67
C ASP A 299 28.08 5.96 11.32
N ARG A 300 28.28 7.28 11.37
CA ARG A 300 28.23 8.15 10.20
C ARG A 300 29.31 7.81 9.17
N GLY A 301 30.52 7.47 9.62
CA GLY A 301 31.63 7.09 8.75
C GLY A 301 31.29 5.83 7.94
N LEU A 302 30.70 4.82 8.59
CA LEU A 302 30.26 3.60 7.92
C LEU A 302 29.20 3.86 6.84
N LEU A 303 28.23 4.74 7.13
CA LEU A 303 27.21 5.13 6.16
C LEU A 303 27.83 5.83 4.94
N GLU A 304 28.75 6.77 5.16
CA GLU A 304 29.45 7.51 4.09
C GLU A 304 30.33 6.59 3.23
N GLU A 305 31.10 5.69 3.87
CA GLU A 305 31.92 4.68 3.21
C GLU A 305 31.08 3.75 2.32
N CYS A 306 29.86 3.43 2.73
CA CYS A 306 28.92 2.62 1.94
C CYS A 306 28.09 3.43 0.95
N GLY A 307 28.07 4.76 1.05
CA GLY A 307 27.25 5.64 0.20
C GLY A 307 25.77 5.60 0.55
N VAL A 308 25.46 5.35 1.82
CA VAL A 308 24.08 5.30 2.34
C VAL A 308 23.66 6.71 2.73
N SER A 309 22.47 7.13 2.29
CA SER A 309 21.87 8.40 2.70
C SER A 309 21.36 8.32 4.14
N TYR A 310 21.55 9.39 4.91
CA TYR A 310 21.12 9.47 6.31
C TYR A 310 20.78 10.90 6.73
N VAL A 311 20.09 11.00 7.86
CA VAL A 311 19.90 12.23 8.62
C VAL A 311 20.87 12.21 9.80
N GLY A 312 21.58 13.31 10.05
CA GLY A 312 22.44 13.39 11.24
C GLY A 312 21.63 13.20 12.52
N ASP A 313 22.18 12.47 13.49
CA ASP A 313 21.54 12.27 14.79
C ASP A 313 21.69 13.57 15.61
N PRO A 314 20.59 14.15 16.15
CA PRO A 314 20.65 15.41 16.88
C PRO A 314 21.37 15.30 18.23
N ASP A 315 21.48 14.08 18.78
CA ASP A 315 22.08 13.83 20.10
C ASP A 315 23.54 13.35 20.00
N ASP A 316 24.02 12.99 18.80
CA ASP A 316 25.36 12.43 18.58
C ASP A 316 25.88 12.68 17.15
N ASP A 317 26.77 13.66 16.98
CA ASP A 317 27.35 14.05 15.68
C ASP A 317 28.12 12.93 14.96
N ALA A 318 28.53 11.88 15.68
CA ALA A 318 29.20 10.71 15.10
C ALA A 318 28.20 9.72 14.47
N LYS A 319 26.89 9.94 14.66
CA LYS A 319 25.83 9.02 14.23
C LYS A 319 24.94 9.61 13.15
N GLY A 320 24.38 8.72 12.35
CA GLY A 320 23.39 9.02 11.34
C GLY A 320 22.24 8.02 11.38
N ILE A 321 21.02 8.52 11.16
CA ILE A 321 19.82 7.70 11.08
C ILE A 321 19.47 7.49 9.60
N ALA A 322 19.51 6.23 9.17
CA ALA A 322 19.23 5.82 7.80
C ALA A 322 17.85 5.16 7.69
N GLY A 323 17.27 5.20 6.48
CA GLY A 323 16.10 4.38 6.12
C GLY A 323 14.80 4.73 6.85
N LEU A 324 14.69 5.92 7.44
CA LEU A 324 13.41 6.43 7.91
C LEU A 324 12.49 6.67 6.73
N TRP A 325 11.26 6.19 6.85
CA TRP A 325 10.21 6.51 5.87
C TRP A 325 9.57 7.87 6.18
N LEU A 326 9.40 8.20 7.47
CA LEU A 326 8.94 9.51 7.91
C LEU A 326 9.77 9.98 9.10
N HIS A 327 10.44 11.13 8.94
CA HIS A 327 11.15 11.85 9.98
C HIS A 327 10.31 13.02 10.50
N PRO A 328 9.95 13.04 11.79
CA PRO A 328 8.99 13.99 12.36
C PRO A 328 9.36 15.47 12.23
N GLU A 329 10.66 15.78 12.19
CA GLU A 329 11.15 17.15 12.09
C GLU A 329 11.46 17.62 10.66
N LYS A 330 11.56 16.69 9.69
CA LYS A 330 11.98 16.99 8.31
C LYS A 330 10.85 16.86 7.31
N ASP A 331 9.99 15.86 7.50
CA ASP A 331 8.96 15.49 6.53
C ASP A 331 7.60 16.06 6.91
N GLY A 332 7.57 17.33 7.34
CA GLY A 332 6.33 18.00 7.71
C GLY A 332 5.29 17.85 6.60
N LEU A 333 4.12 17.31 6.93
CA LEU A 333 3.00 17.23 5.99
C LEU A 333 2.50 18.66 5.73
N GLU A 334 2.98 19.27 4.66
CA GLU A 334 2.55 20.61 4.25
C GLU A 334 1.04 20.61 3.97
N LYS A 335 0.38 21.72 4.33
CA LYS A 335 -1.01 21.94 3.92
C LYS A 335 -1.05 22.07 2.40
N SER A 336 -1.90 21.29 1.75
CA SER A 336 -2.04 21.36 0.30
C SER A 336 -2.60 22.73 -0.08
N THR A 337 -1.98 23.37 -1.07
CA THR A 337 -2.53 24.56 -1.73
C THR A 337 -3.18 24.24 -3.07
N VAL A 338 -3.18 22.98 -3.48
CA VAL A 338 -3.70 22.51 -4.77
C VAL A 338 -4.99 21.72 -4.55
N TYR A 339 -6.03 22.09 -5.30
CA TYR A 339 -7.34 21.47 -5.31
C TYR A 339 -7.84 21.32 -6.78
N PRO A 340 -8.67 20.30 -7.10
CA PRO A 340 -9.19 19.26 -6.21
C PRO A 340 -8.09 18.29 -5.75
N ARG A 341 -8.27 17.72 -4.56
CA ARG A 341 -7.36 16.75 -3.95
C ARG A 341 -8.12 15.46 -3.66
N LYS A 342 -7.67 14.35 -4.23
CA LYS A 342 -8.25 13.02 -3.98
C LYS A 342 -8.03 12.63 -2.53
N LEU A 343 -9.06 12.13 -1.86
CA LEU A 343 -9.02 11.61 -0.48
C LEU A 343 -9.03 10.08 -0.48
N VAL A 344 -9.90 9.50 -1.31
CA VAL A 344 -10.05 8.07 -1.54
C VAL A 344 -10.23 7.86 -3.03
N GLU A 345 -9.43 7.00 -3.61
CA GLU A 345 -9.50 6.63 -5.01
C GLU A 345 -9.17 5.14 -5.18
N GLY A 346 -9.95 4.43 -6.00
CA GLY A 346 -9.61 3.06 -6.36
C GLY A 346 -10.76 2.28 -6.99
N PRO A 347 -10.47 1.03 -7.39
CA PRO A 347 -11.48 0.11 -7.88
C PRO A 347 -12.35 -0.38 -6.72
N ILE A 348 -13.64 -0.53 -7.00
CA ILE A 348 -14.56 -1.22 -6.10
C ILE A 348 -14.28 -2.73 -6.20
N SER A 349 -13.96 -3.33 -5.05
CA SER A 349 -13.68 -4.76 -4.93
C SER A 349 -14.80 -5.46 -4.17
N GLY A 350 -15.01 -6.76 -4.42
CA GLY A 350 -16.04 -7.55 -3.72
C GLY A 350 -15.94 -7.43 -2.20
N TYR A 351 -17.08 -7.25 -1.54
CA TYR A 351 -17.21 -6.95 -0.12
C TYR A 351 -16.51 -7.97 0.80
N PHE A 352 -16.60 -9.27 0.50
CA PHE A 352 -15.96 -10.35 1.25
C PHE A 352 -14.49 -10.57 0.86
N GLY A 353 -14.02 -9.91 -0.20
CA GLY A 353 -12.71 -10.13 -0.79
C GLY A 353 -12.55 -11.57 -1.31
N ARG A 354 -13.58 -12.09 -1.99
CA ARG A 354 -13.58 -13.43 -2.60
C ARG A 354 -13.41 -13.36 -4.12
N ASN A 355 -13.02 -14.49 -4.72
CA ASN A 355 -12.84 -14.61 -6.16
C ASN A 355 -14.12 -14.24 -6.90
N ARG A 356 -14.05 -13.20 -7.74
CA ARG A 356 -15.09 -12.75 -8.69
C ARG A 356 -16.44 -12.50 -8.04
N GLU A 357 -16.40 -12.00 -6.82
CA GLU A 357 -17.57 -11.76 -6.00
C GLU A 357 -18.39 -10.55 -6.48
N TYR A 358 -17.74 -9.56 -7.07
CA TYR A 358 -18.38 -8.37 -7.63
C TYR A 358 -17.85 -8.11 -9.04
N PRO A 359 -18.69 -7.62 -9.99
CA PRO A 359 -18.25 -7.35 -11.34
C PRO A 359 -17.09 -6.34 -11.39
N PRO A 360 -16.03 -6.60 -12.19
CA PRO A 360 -14.88 -5.71 -12.26
C PRO A 360 -15.20 -4.41 -13.02
N GLY A 361 -14.30 -3.44 -12.92
CA GLY A 361 -14.34 -2.22 -13.74
C GLY A 361 -15.16 -1.07 -13.16
N VAL A 362 -15.66 -1.20 -11.93
CA VAL A 362 -16.23 -0.05 -11.20
C VAL A 362 -15.12 0.66 -10.43
N PHE A 363 -15.05 1.97 -10.57
CA PHE A 363 -14.05 2.81 -9.93
C PHE A 363 -14.72 3.98 -9.21
N SER A 364 -14.24 4.34 -8.02
CA SER A 364 -14.81 5.43 -7.23
C SER A 364 -13.73 6.37 -6.73
N VAL A 365 -14.06 7.66 -6.71
CA VAL A 365 -13.18 8.73 -6.25
C VAL A 365 -13.96 9.66 -5.33
N VAL A 366 -13.37 10.02 -4.20
CA VAL A 366 -13.83 11.11 -3.34
C VAL A 366 -12.74 12.17 -3.29
N GLU A 367 -13.07 13.39 -3.68
CA GLU A 367 -12.16 14.54 -3.77
C GLU A 367 -12.59 15.65 -2.79
N GLN A 368 -11.61 16.32 -2.20
CA GLN A 368 -11.78 17.61 -1.55
C GLN A 368 -11.59 18.72 -2.60
N LEU A 369 -12.57 19.60 -2.77
CA LEU A 369 -12.61 20.61 -3.82
C LEU A 369 -11.99 21.96 -3.42
N VAL A 370 -11.99 22.27 -2.13
CA VAL A 370 -11.44 23.52 -1.55
C VAL A 370 -10.89 23.26 -0.16
N SER A 371 -10.10 24.21 0.36
CA SER A 371 -9.59 24.10 1.73
C SER A 371 -10.69 24.15 2.77
N LEU A 372 -10.47 23.51 3.94
CA LEU A 372 -11.41 23.63 5.06
C LEU A 372 -11.56 25.07 5.56
N GLU A 373 -10.51 25.89 5.41
CA GLU A 373 -10.55 27.29 5.80
C GLU A 373 -11.48 28.11 4.90
N ASP A 374 -11.37 27.94 3.58
CA ASP A 374 -12.23 28.64 2.62
C ASP A 374 -13.66 28.15 2.71
N ALA A 375 -13.86 26.83 2.86
CA ALA A 375 -15.17 26.22 3.04
C ALA A 375 -15.92 26.75 4.29
N ARG A 376 -15.22 27.06 5.38
CA ARG A 376 -15.80 27.69 6.57
C ARG A 376 -16.24 29.13 6.34
N ARG A 377 -15.51 29.86 5.50
CA ARG A 377 -15.84 31.25 5.14
C ARG A 377 -17.06 31.32 4.22
N GLU A 378 -17.21 30.32 3.35
CA GLU A 378 -18.33 30.20 2.42
C GLU A 378 -19.02 28.83 2.54
N PRO A 379 -19.87 28.59 3.57
CA PRO A 379 -20.43 27.27 3.87
C PRO A 379 -21.26 26.61 2.75
N GLN A 380 -21.68 27.38 1.75
CA GLN A 380 -22.44 26.89 0.60
C GLN A 380 -21.55 26.44 -0.57
N MET A 381 -20.23 26.61 -0.46
CA MET A 381 -19.31 26.06 -1.44
C MET A 381 -19.28 24.52 -1.37
N PRO A 382 -19.20 23.83 -2.52
CA PRO A 382 -18.88 22.41 -2.56
C PRO A 382 -17.55 22.11 -1.88
N LEU A 383 -17.58 21.27 -0.85
CA LEU A 383 -16.39 20.80 -0.15
C LEU A 383 -15.90 19.46 -0.72
N LEU A 384 -16.80 18.50 -0.88
CA LEU A 384 -16.48 17.17 -1.39
C LEU A 384 -17.16 16.90 -2.71
N ARG A 385 -16.48 16.14 -3.58
CA ARG A 385 -17.08 15.50 -4.76
C ARG A 385 -16.87 14.01 -4.67
N TRP A 386 -17.93 13.25 -4.90
CA TRP A 386 -17.86 11.82 -5.12
C TRP A 386 -18.21 11.53 -6.58
N THR A 387 -17.38 10.71 -7.22
CA THR A 387 -17.50 10.33 -8.62
C THR A 387 -17.35 8.82 -8.74
N THR A 388 -18.29 8.18 -9.44
CA THR A 388 -18.19 6.79 -9.85
C THR A 388 -18.04 6.69 -11.37
N MET A 389 -17.11 5.86 -11.81
CA MET A 389 -16.92 5.46 -13.19
C MET A 389 -17.43 4.03 -13.37
N ALA A 390 -18.41 3.86 -14.25
CA ALA A 390 -18.93 2.55 -14.62
C ALA A 390 -18.13 1.99 -15.82
N GLY A 391 -17.35 0.94 -15.60
CA GLY A 391 -16.74 0.18 -16.69
C GLY A 391 -17.74 -0.75 -17.40
N GLU A 392 -17.27 -1.43 -18.44
CA GLU A 392 -18.07 -2.34 -19.27
C GLU A 392 -18.49 -3.65 -18.56
N GLY A 393 -18.12 -3.85 -17.29
CA GLY A 393 -18.31 -5.09 -16.53
C GLY A 393 -19.76 -5.40 -16.12
N GLY A 394 -20.75 -4.61 -16.54
CA GLY A 394 -22.17 -4.90 -16.28
C GLY A 394 -22.62 -4.69 -14.83
N ALA A 395 -21.78 -4.09 -13.97
CA ALA A 395 -22.10 -3.80 -12.57
C ALA A 395 -23.40 -2.99 -12.41
N PHE A 396 -23.73 -2.15 -13.39
CA PHE A 396 -24.91 -1.27 -13.39
C PHE A 396 -26.04 -1.72 -14.33
N ALA A 397 -26.25 -3.03 -14.46
CA ALA A 397 -27.21 -3.59 -15.42
C ALA A 397 -28.67 -3.63 -14.92
N VAL A 398 -28.93 -3.62 -13.62
CA VAL A 398 -30.28 -3.66 -13.04
C VAL A 398 -30.77 -2.23 -12.83
N LYS A 399 -31.76 -1.79 -13.62
CA LYS A 399 -32.23 -0.41 -13.65
C LYS A 399 -33.63 -0.23 -13.05
N PRO A 400 -33.95 0.96 -12.49
CA PRO A 400 -35.34 1.35 -12.21
C PRO A 400 -36.23 1.22 -13.45
N SER A 401 -37.55 1.06 -13.25
CA SER A 401 -38.51 0.91 -14.35
C SER A 401 -38.44 2.08 -15.35
N GLU A 402 -38.69 1.84 -16.63
CA GLU A 402 -38.64 2.87 -17.69
C GLU A 402 -39.62 4.05 -17.45
N SER A 403 -40.64 3.85 -16.62
CA SER A 403 -41.57 4.89 -16.18
C SER A 403 -40.99 5.86 -15.14
N ALA A 404 -39.83 5.54 -14.53
CA ALA A 404 -39.14 6.44 -13.62
C ALA A 404 -38.46 7.55 -14.44
N GLU A 405 -38.85 8.81 -14.18
CA GLU A 405 -38.24 9.95 -14.83
C GLU A 405 -36.77 10.09 -14.38
N LYS A 406 -35.85 10.19 -15.36
CA LYS A 406 -34.42 10.30 -15.09
C LYS A 406 -34.12 11.46 -14.13
N GLY A 407 -33.15 11.28 -13.25
CA GLY A 407 -32.73 12.34 -12.33
C GLY A 407 -33.64 12.55 -11.10
N LYS A 408 -34.74 11.80 -10.98
CA LYS A 408 -35.64 11.93 -9.83
C LYS A 408 -35.14 11.21 -8.59
N PHE A 409 -35.65 11.69 -7.46
CA PHE A 409 -35.52 11.03 -6.17
C PHE A 409 -36.39 9.76 -6.15
N VAL A 410 -35.80 8.61 -5.82
CA VAL A 410 -36.47 7.30 -5.90
C VAL A 410 -36.37 6.57 -4.57
N ASP A 411 -37.51 6.23 -3.98
CA ASP A 411 -37.60 5.30 -2.85
C ASP A 411 -37.39 3.85 -3.35
N GLY A 412 -36.72 3.01 -2.58
CA GLY A 412 -36.38 1.65 -3.00
C GLY A 412 -35.17 1.53 -3.92
N LEU A 413 -34.34 2.59 -4.07
CA LEU A 413 -33.26 2.59 -5.05
C LEU A 413 -32.23 1.46 -4.82
N TRP A 414 -32.05 1.02 -3.57
CA TRP A 414 -31.24 -0.13 -3.15
C TRP A 414 -31.61 -1.47 -3.82
N GLN A 415 -32.78 -1.57 -4.45
CA GLN A 415 -33.21 -2.77 -5.20
C GLN A 415 -32.55 -2.87 -6.58
N PHE A 416 -31.91 -1.79 -7.04
CA PHE A 416 -31.30 -1.69 -8.36
C PHE A 416 -29.77 -1.65 -8.25
N SER A 417 -29.10 -1.56 -9.39
CA SER A 417 -27.66 -1.33 -9.40
C SER A 417 -27.37 0.13 -9.06
N VAL A 418 -26.67 0.36 -7.96
CA VAL A 418 -26.35 1.68 -7.42
C VAL A 418 -24.90 1.76 -7.01
N SER A 419 -24.34 2.95 -7.13
CA SER A 419 -23.14 3.31 -6.38
C SER A 419 -23.59 4.10 -5.16
N GLU A 420 -22.84 3.99 -4.07
CA GLU A 420 -23.20 4.60 -2.79
C GLU A 420 -21.98 5.29 -2.17
N LEU A 421 -22.21 6.41 -1.49
CA LEU A 421 -21.25 7.08 -0.63
C LEU A 421 -21.80 7.20 0.77
N PHE A 422 -21.01 6.77 1.74
CA PHE A 422 -21.25 6.99 3.15
C PHE A 422 -20.30 8.05 3.68
N VAL A 423 -20.86 9.01 4.42
CA VAL A 423 -20.10 10.07 5.09
C VAL A 423 -20.42 10.05 6.58
N GLY A 424 -19.48 9.54 7.38
CA GLY A 424 -19.55 9.50 8.83
C GLY A 424 -18.67 10.54 9.49
N ARG A 425 -18.85 10.71 10.80
CA ARG A 425 -18.04 11.66 11.57
C ARG A 425 -16.59 11.18 11.72
N GLY A 426 -15.62 12.08 11.59
CA GLY A 426 -14.18 11.74 11.63
C GLY A 426 -13.67 11.04 12.90
N ASP A 427 -14.37 11.19 14.03
CA ASP A 427 -14.07 10.52 15.31
C ASP A 427 -14.87 9.21 15.51
N ARG A 428 -15.63 8.78 14.47
CA ARG A 428 -16.51 7.60 14.46
C ARG A 428 -17.63 7.65 15.52
N GLN A 429 -17.96 8.84 16.04
CA GLN A 429 -19.06 9.04 16.97
C GLN A 429 -20.30 9.58 16.25
N GLY A 430 -21.48 9.10 16.64
CA GLY A 430 -22.76 9.60 16.15
C GLY A 430 -23.22 8.97 14.84
N GLY A 431 -23.93 9.77 14.06
CA GLY A 431 -24.61 9.36 12.83
C GLY A 431 -23.75 9.41 11.56
N TYR A 432 -24.36 9.10 10.42
CA TYR A 432 -23.74 9.21 9.10
C TYR A 432 -24.79 9.58 8.04
N LEU A 433 -24.30 10.08 6.91
CA LEU A 433 -25.06 10.30 5.69
C LEU A 433 -24.83 9.14 4.72
N GLU A 434 -25.85 8.80 3.97
CA GLU A 434 -25.81 7.83 2.87
C GLU A 434 -26.39 8.50 1.63
N PHE A 435 -25.68 8.35 0.51
CA PHE A 435 -26.10 8.82 -0.80
C PHE A 435 -26.00 7.68 -1.78
N GLU A 436 -27.06 7.41 -2.52
CA GLU A 436 -27.04 6.42 -3.59
C GLU A 436 -27.32 7.10 -4.93
N MET A 437 -26.69 6.60 -5.99
CA MET A 437 -26.91 7.10 -7.34
C MET A 437 -26.77 6.00 -8.39
N THR A 438 -27.62 6.07 -9.41
CA THR A 438 -27.51 5.26 -10.62
C THR A 438 -26.81 6.03 -11.74
N PRO A 439 -26.29 5.35 -12.78
CA PRO A 439 -25.76 6.02 -13.97
C PRO A 439 -26.81 6.85 -14.74
N ASP A 440 -28.10 6.59 -14.55
CA ASP A 440 -29.21 7.38 -15.13
C ASP A 440 -29.66 8.54 -14.20
N ALA A 441 -28.83 8.87 -13.20
CA ALA A 441 -29.00 9.96 -12.24
C ALA A 441 -30.19 9.85 -11.27
N HIS A 442 -30.90 8.72 -11.23
CA HIS A 442 -31.77 8.41 -10.09
C HIS A 442 -30.94 8.38 -8.81
N TRP A 443 -31.48 8.89 -7.72
CA TRP A 443 -30.73 9.08 -6.49
C TRP A 443 -31.62 9.02 -5.24
N VAL A 444 -31.00 8.77 -4.09
CA VAL A 444 -31.58 8.92 -2.76
C VAL A 444 -30.51 9.47 -1.81
N ALA A 445 -30.94 10.18 -0.77
CA ALA A 445 -30.09 10.67 0.30
C ALA A 445 -30.76 10.42 1.65
N LEU A 446 -30.00 9.89 2.60
CA LEU A 446 -30.48 9.47 3.91
C LEU A 446 -29.54 9.98 5.01
N ARG A 447 -30.10 10.25 6.18
CA ARG A 447 -29.34 10.57 7.40
C ARG A 447 -29.72 9.58 8.48
N PHE A 448 -28.71 8.98 9.09
CA PHE A 448 -28.85 8.11 10.24
C PHE A 448 -28.26 8.80 11.47
N SER A 449 -28.94 8.71 12.61
CA SER A 449 -28.47 9.22 13.90
C SER A 449 -27.59 8.22 14.66
N SER A 450 -27.61 6.95 14.26
CA SER A 450 -26.91 5.81 14.85
C SER A 450 -26.67 4.75 13.77
N PRO A 451 -25.87 3.69 14.02
CA PRO A 451 -25.82 2.53 13.13
C PRO A 451 -27.23 2.05 12.77
N ARG A 452 -27.43 1.65 11.51
CA ARG A 452 -28.75 1.29 11.00
C ARG A 452 -29.21 -0.01 11.67
N GLU A 453 -30.23 0.08 12.52
CA GLU A 453 -30.97 -1.09 12.98
C GLU A 453 -32.04 -1.42 11.93
N ARG A 454 -32.00 -2.63 11.34
CA ARG A 454 -32.98 -3.06 10.35
C ARG A 454 -34.36 -3.17 10.99
N GLN A 455 -35.20 -2.14 10.85
CA GLN A 455 -36.64 -2.22 11.08
C GLN A 455 -37.39 -1.64 9.88
N GLU A 456 -38.45 -2.33 9.43
CA GLU A 456 -39.35 -1.83 8.39
C GLU A 456 -40.16 -0.64 8.91
N GLY A 457 -40.42 0.35 8.04
CA GLY A 457 -41.42 1.41 8.31
C GLY A 457 -40.89 2.81 8.56
N PHE A 458 -39.83 3.25 7.88
CA PHE A 458 -39.38 4.65 7.96
C PHE A 458 -40.19 5.58 7.03
N GLY A 459 -40.34 6.84 7.44
CA GLY A 459 -41.24 7.84 6.85
C GLY A 459 -40.96 8.19 5.38
N LYS A 460 -41.88 8.95 4.78
CA LYS A 460 -41.82 9.33 3.35
C LYS A 460 -40.52 10.09 3.05
N LEU A 461 -39.69 9.52 2.18
CA LEU A 461 -38.47 10.15 1.70
C LEU A 461 -38.79 11.38 0.82
N SER A 462 -37.93 12.40 0.85
CA SER A 462 -38.08 13.64 0.08
C SER A 462 -36.74 14.20 -0.37
N ALA A 463 -36.72 14.84 -1.54
CA ALA A 463 -35.58 15.54 -2.10
C ALA A 463 -35.33 16.91 -1.44
N GLU A 464 -36.40 17.60 -1.01
CA GLU A 464 -36.36 19.01 -0.57
C GLU A 464 -35.25 19.34 0.45
N PRO A 465 -34.95 18.50 1.47
CA PRO A 465 -33.90 18.81 2.44
C PRO A 465 -32.48 18.80 1.85
N TRP A 466 -32.29 18.21 0.67
CA TRP A 466 -30.98 17.93 0.08
C TRP A 466 -30.68 18.80 -1.13
N GLU A 467 -31.69 19.30 -1.84
CA GLU A 467 -31.52 20.02 -3.12
C GLU A 467 -30.64 21.27 -3.01
N LYS A 468 -30.61 21.91 -1.83
CA LYS A 468 -29.78 23.07 -1.57
C LYS A 468 -28.29 22.71 -1.43
N ASP A 469 -27.99 21.53 -0.89
CA ASP A 469 -26.65 21.17 -0.43
C ASP A 469 -25.99 20.06 -1.26
N VAL A 470 -26.74 19.42 -2.17
CA VAL A 470 -26.29 18.32 -3.01
C VAL A 470 -26.50 18.65 -4.48
N ARG A 471 -25.40 18.72 -5.23
CA ARG A 471 -25.43 18.88 -6.69
C ARG A 471 -25.06 17.57 -7.37
N ARG A 472 -25.95 17.04 -8.22
CA ARG A 472 -25.73 15.80 -8.97
C ARG A 472 -25.14 16.09 -10.34
N PHE A 473 -24.35 15.16 -10.87
CA PHE A 473 -23.87 15.22 -12.24
C PHE A 473 -23.80 13.82 -12.86
N CYS A 474 -23.94 13.77 -14.19
CA CYS A 474 -23.75 12.58 -15.00
C CYS A 474 -23.22 13.03 -16.36
N ASP A 475 -22.01 12.62 -16.72
CA ASP A 475 -21.36 12.98 -17.97
C ASP A 475 -20.37 11.90 -18.41
N ASN A 476 -20.41 11.53 -19.70
CA ASN A 476 -19.41 10.64 -20.33
C ASN A 476 -19.07 9.35 -19.56
N GLY A 477 -20.07 8.68 -18.97
CA GLY A 477 -19.88 7.43 -18.20
C GLY A 477 -19.44 7.62 -16.75
N LEU A 478 -19.29 8.87 -16.32
CA LEU A 478 -19.08 9.29 -14.93
C LEU A 478 -20.39 9.80 -14.35
N PHE A 479 -20.64 9.50 -13.08
CA PHE A 479 -21.78 10.04 -12.35
C PHE A 479 -21.44 10.22 -10.88
N GLY A 480 -22.13 11.14 -10.20
CA GLY A 480 -21.86 11.40 -8.80
C GLY A 480 -22.50 12.67 -8.26
N MET A 481 -21.98 13.11 -7.12
CA MET A 481 -22.52 14.24 -6.35
C MET A 481 -21.42 15.13 -5.78
N GLU A 482 -21.72 16.43 -5.69
CA GLU A 482 -20.97 17.42 -4.91
C GLU A 482 -21.76 17.80 -3.67
N PHE A 483 -21.07 18.00 -2.54
CA PHE A 483 -21.66 18.26 -1.23
C PHE A 483 -21.11 19.55 -0.64
N THR A 484 -21.99 20.43 -0.15
CA THR A 484 -21.58 21.69 0.48
C THR A 484 -20.89 21.46 1.83
N TYR A 485 -20.08 22.42 2.27
CA TYR A 485 -19.53 22.40 3.62
C TYR A 485 -20.63 22.41 4.69
N ALA A 486 -21.69 23.20 4.52
CA ALA A 486 -22.79 23.31 5.49
C ALA A 486 -23.46 21.96 5.79
N LEU A 487 -23.59 21.09 4.78
CA LEU A 487 -24.11 19.73 4.96
C LEU A 487 -23.13 18.83 5.72
N LEU A 488 -21.84 18.96 5.43
CA LEU A 488 -20.80 18.06 5.93
C LEU A 488 -20.22 18.48 7.28
N GLU A 489 -20.35 19.75 7.67
CA GLU A 489 -19.79 20.30 8.91
C GLU A 489 -20.04 19.44 10.15
N PRO A 490 -21.26 18.92 10.41
CA PRO A 490 -21.50 18.08 11.59
C PRO A 490 -20.73 16.74 11.61
N PHE A 491 -20.20 16.32 10.46
CA PHE A 491 -19.46 15.08 10.26
C PHE A 491 -17.94 15.31 10.15
N ILE A 492 -17.48 16.55 10.28
CA ILE A 492 -16.05 16.86 10.30
C ILE A 492 -15.61 17.00 11.76
N ALA A 493 -14.67 16.14 12.19
CA ALA A 493 -14.11 16.15 13.54
C ALA A 493 -12.59 16.27 13.46
N GLU A 494 -12.03 17.30 14.09
CA GLU A 494 -10.58 17.56 14.14
C GLU A 494 -9.92 17.62 12.74
N GLY A 495 -10.67 18.08 11.74
CA GLY A 495 -10.22 18.15 10.35
C GLY A 495 -10.28 16.80 9.60
N ASN A 496 -10.86 15.77 10.19
CA ASN A 496 -11.05 14.46 9.58
C ASN A 496 -12.53 14.20 9.25
N VAL A 497 -12.75 13.37 8.24
CA VAL A 497 -14.05 12.82 7.85
C VAL A 497 -13.93 11.31 7.66
N ALA A 498 -14.99 10.56 7.92
CA ALA A 498 -15.03 9.11 7.66
C ALA A 498 -15.81 8.82 6.38
N LEU A 499 -15.23 8.07 5.46
CA LEU A 499 -15.73 7.84 4.10
C LEU A 499 -15.79 6.35 3.78
N GLN A 500 -16.79 5.95 3.01
CA GLN A 500 -16.85 4.62 2.41
C GLN A 500 -17.62 4.71 1.10
N CYS A 501 -17.06 4.15 0.04
CA CYS A 501 -17.75 3.97 -1.23
C CYS A 501 -18.24 2.51 -1.31
N CYS A 502 -19.48 2.32 -1.70
CA CYS A 502 -20.04 1.01 -2.01
C CYS A 502 -20.61 0.98 -3.43
N ALA A 503 -20.84 -0.23 -3.93
CA ALA A 503 -21.73 -0.43 -5.05
C ALA A 503 -22.50 -1.75 -4.91
N SER A 504 -23.76 -1.73 -5.31
CA SER A 504 -24.63 -2.90 -5.41
C SER A 504 -24.87 -3.20 -6.88
N SER A 505 -24.84 -4.48 -7.27
CA SER A 505 -25.24 -4.87 -8.62
C SER A 505 -26.75 -4.99 -8.80
N GLY A 506 -27.53 -4.85 -7.72
CA GLY A 506 -28.97 -5.16 -7.70
C GLY A 506 -29.29 -6.66 -7.70
N ARG A 507 -28.26 -7.53 -7.69
CA ARG A 507 -28.40 -9.00 -7.68
C ARG A 507 -27.91 -9.65 -6.38
N GLY A 508 -27.70 -8.84 -5.35
CA GLY A 508 -27.13 -9.27 -4.07
C GLY A 508 -25.59 -9.36 -4.07
N GLU A 509 -24.93 -8.82 -5.08
CA GLU A 509 -23.46 -8.67 -5.12
C GLU A 509 -23.11 -7.25 -4.68
N TYR A 510 -22.15 -7.14 -3.77
CA TYR A 510 -21.74 -5.87 -3.18
C TYR A 510 -20.24 -5.68 -3.31
N GLY A 511 -19.86 -4.45 -3.61
CA GLY A 511 -18.47 -4.03 -3.66
C GLY A 511 -18.21 -2.88 -2.70
N LEU A 512 -16.96 -2.76 -2.27
CA LEU A 512 -16.49 -1.80 -1.27
C LEU A 512 -15.17 -1.15 -1.69
N LEU A 513 -15.02 0.13 -1.34
CA LEU A 513 -13.76 0.88 -1.36
C LEU A 513 -13.73 1.85 -0.16
N PRO A 514 -12.71 1.79 0.72
CA PRO A 514 -11.68 0.75 0.81
C PRO A 514 -12.23 -0.57 1.35
N LEU A 515 -11.56 -1.68 1.04
CA LEU A 515 -11.94 -3.00 1.56
C LEU A 515 -11.59 -3.14 3.05
N TRP A 516 -12.57 -3.48 3.89
CA TRP A 516 -12.39 -3.78 5.31
C TRP A 516 -12.15 -5.29 5.59
N PRO A 517 -11.73 -5.68 6.82
CA PRO A 517 -11.46 -7.08 7.15
C PRO A 517 -12.71 -7.90 7.53
N SER A 518 -13.88 -7.26 7.76
CA SER A 518 -15.09 -7.93 8.24
C SER A 518 -15.74 -8.84 7.19
N ARG A 519 -16.20 -10.02 7.60
CA ARG A 519 -16.87 -11.03 6.76
C ARG A 519 -18.27 -11.39 7.27
N LYS A 520 -19.04 -10.38 7.70
CA LYS A 520 -20.42 -10.61 8.16
C LYS A 520 -21.31 -11.02 6.98
N GLU A 521 -21.97 -12.18 7.11
CA GLU A 521 -22.98 -12.66 6.15
C GLU A 521 -24.40 -12.56 6.78
N PRO A 522 -25.38 -11.91 6.13
CA PRO A 522 -25.27 -11.20 4.85
C PRO A 522 -24.41 -9.92 4.97
N ALA A 523 -23.97 -9.39 3.82
CA ALA A 523 -23.18 -8.16 3.76
C ALA A 523 -23.87 -7.01 4.52
N ASP A 524 -23.07 -6.23 5.25
CA ASP A 524 -23.52 -5.16 6.12
C ASP A 524 -22.48 -4.04 6.13
N PHE A 525 -22.56 -3.15 5.15
CA PHE A 525 -21.66 -2.00 5.01
C PHE A 525 -22.12 -0.76 5.79
N HIS A 526 -23.20 -0.83 6.58
CA HIS A 526 -23.67 0.26 7.45
C HIS A 526 -22.94 0.28 8.81
N GLN A 527 -21.60 0.24 8.77
CA GLN A 527 -20.75 0.20 9.95
C GLN A 527 -19.88 1.46 10.00
N PRO A 528 -20.38 2.58 10.55
CA PRO A 528 -19.64 3.85 10.58
C PRO A 528 -18.30 3.76 11.32
N ALA A 529 -18.17 2.81 12.25
CA ALA A 529 -16.92 2.51 12.94
C ALA A 529 -15.83 1.92 12.03
N ALA A 530 -16.19 1.43 10.84
CA ALA A 530 -15.26 0.86 9.86
C ALA A 530 -14.96 1.80 8.67
N PHE A 531 -15.67 2.92 8.56
CA PHE A 531 -15.45 3.88 7.48
C PHE A 531 -14.01 4.41 7.54
N PHE A 532 -13.44 4.60 6.35
CA PHE A 532 -12.07 5.04 6.18
C PHE A 532 -11.92 6.51 6.58
N ARG A 533 -11.00 6.80 7.50
CA ARG A 533 -10.77 8.18 7.93
C ARG A 533 -9.81 8.88 6.98
N ALA A 534 -10.24 10.01 6.45
CA ALA A 534 -9.44 10.89 5.61
C ALA A 534 -9.27 12.26 6.25
N ARG A 535 -8.06 12.82 6.15
CA ARG A 535 -7.75 14.17 6.63
C ARG A 535 -8.02 15.21 5.54
N LEU A 536 -8.88 16.15 5.85
CA LEU A 536 -9.15 17.32 5.03
C LEU A 536 -8.06 18.37 5.28
N SER A 537 -7.59 19.00 4.20
CA SER A 537 -6.54 20.03 4.24
C SER A 537 -7.10 21.43 4.40
#